data_AF-A0A3S3LL35-F1
#
_entry.id   AF-A0A3S3LL35-F1
#
_cell.length_a   1.000
_cell.length_b   1.000
_cell.length_c   1.000
_cell.angle_alpha   90.00
_cell.angle_beta   90.00
_cell.angle_gamma   90.00
#
_symmetry.space_group_name_H-M   'P 1'
#
loop_
_entity.id
_entity.type
_entity.pdbx_description
1 polymer ?
#
loop_
_entity_poly.entity_id
_entity_poly.type
_entity_poly.pdbx_seq_one_letter_code
_entity_poly.pdbx_strand_id
1 'polypeptide(L)'
;MAGDLPDYYFRIRENGAAVFKVDTENRQRRIEMDQIAVVNIRNGEIKPQGDRRLSPEDLAEIEAWMAKRVALLAARDIDDILRAVDYLNLTTHWVQTKASEAQLDEVSDSLLLAMHDLRTVLVRKKAERLMKGLPTGGGAD
;
A
#
# COMPACT_ATOMS: atom_id res chain seq x y z
N MET A 1 19.40 -26.68 5.53
CA MET A 1 18.72 -25.84 6.52
C MET A 1 17.23 -25.93 6.26
N ALA A 2 16.56 -26.92 6.85
CA ALA A 2 15.10 -26.90 6.94
C ALA A 2 14.80 -26.12 8.22
N GLY A 3 14.78 -24.79 8.11
CA GLY A 3 14.24 -23.96 9.19
C GLY A 3 12.75 -24.25 9.29
N ASP A 4 12.22 -24.30 10.51
CA ASP A 4 10.78 -24.46 10.75
C ASP A 4 10.01 -23.50 9.83
N LEU A 5 9.11 -24.08 9.03
CA LEU A 5 8.23 -23.28 8.20
C LEU A 5 7.18 -22.60 9.10
N PRO A 6 6.69 -21.41 8.71
CA PRO A 6 5.64 -20.75 9.47
C PRO A 6 4.35 -21.56 9.41
N ASP A 7 3.57 -21.55 10.51
CA ASP A 7 2.28 -22.25 10.61
C ASP A 7 1.24 -21.71 9.61
N TYR A 8 1.40 -20.45 9.18
CA TYR A 8 0.52 -19.79 8.23
C TYR A 8 1.29 -19.21 7.05
N TYR A 9 0.72 -19.36 5.86
CA TYR A 9 1.19 -18.72 4.66
C TYR A 9 0.06 -17.89 4.02
N PHE A 10 0.36 -16.63 3.75
CA PHE A 10 -0.57 -15.68 3.14
C PHE A 10 -0.17 -15.41 1.70
N ARG A 11 -0.91 -16.01 0.76
CA ARG A 11 -0.72 -15.75 -0.67
C ARG A 11 -1.40 -14.45 -1.05
N ILE A 12 -0.59 -13.40 -1.24
CA ILE A 12 -1.07 -12.06 -1.59
C ILE A 12 -1.91 -12.10 -2.88
N ARG A 13 -3.01 -11.36 -2.85
CA ARG A 13 -3.87 -11.01 -3.98
C ARG A 13 -3.97 -9.48 -4.05
N GLU A 14 -4.61 -8.97 -5.09
CA GLU A 14 -4.80 -7.52 -5.28
C GLU A 14 -5.36 -6.83 -4.03
N ASN A 15 -6.41 -7.40 -3.42
CA ASN A 15 -7.15 -6.80 -2.31
C ASN A 15 -7.11 -7.61 -1.01
N GLY A 16 -6.12 -8.48 -0.83
CA GLY A 16 -5.97 -9.27 0.38
C GLY A 16 -5.12 -10.51 0.16
N ALA A 17 -5.56 -11.66 0.65
CA ALA A 17 -4.80 -12.90 0.51
C ALA A 17 -5.69 -14.15 0.57
N ALA A 18 -5.20 -15.25 0.00
CA ALA A 18 -5.61 -16.58 0.45
C ALA A 18 -4.73 -17.01 1.61
N VAL A 19 -5.35 -17.55 2.65
CA VAL A 19 -4.69 -17.96 3.89
C VAL A 19 -4.59 -19.47 3.89
N PHE A 20 -3.38 -19.98 4.07
CA PHE A 20 -3.08 -21.40 4.14
C PHE A 20 -2.50 -21.73 5.51
N LYS A 21 -3.01 -22.80 6.13
CA LYS A 21 -2.33 -23.45 7.23
C LYS A 21 -1.29 -24.42 6.64
N VAL A 22 -0.06 -24.32 7.13
CA VAL A 22 1.07 -25.11 6.64
C VAL A 22 1.26 -26.29 7.58
N ASP A 23 1.21 -27.50 7.03
CA ASP A 23 1.53 -28.72 7.77
C ASP A 23 2.86 -29.28 7.26
N THR A 24 3.78 -29.49 8.19
CA THR A 24 5.14 -30.00 7.92
C THR A 24 5.41 -31.36 8.52
N GLU A 25 4.47 -31.93 9.29
CA GLU A 25 4.65 -33.16 10.05
C GLU A 25 4.32 -34.43 9.26
N ASN A 26 4.11 -34.34 7.94
CA ASN A 26 3.83 -35.53 7.17
C ASN A 26 5.12 -36.37 6.99
N ARG A 27 5.03 -37.70 7.22
CA ARG A 27 6.17 -38.65 7.21
C ARG A 27 7.04 -38.61 5.95
N GLN A 28 6.54 -37.99 4.87
CA GLN A 28 7.19 -37.84 3.57
C GLN A 28 8.01 -36.54 3.41
N ARG A 29 8.14 -35.68 4.44
CA ARG A 29 8.76 -34.35 4.35
C ARG A 29 8.16 -33.46 3.26
N ARG A 30 6.87 -33.62 2.97
CA ARG A 30 6.13 -32.79 2.00
C ARG A 30 5.46 -31.65 2.75
N ILE A 31 5.55 -30.45 2.19
CA ILE A 31 4.83 -29.28 2.68
C ILE A 31 3.40 -29.40 2.20
N GLU A 32 2.44 -29.51 3.12
CA GLU A 32 1.03 -29.41 2.81
C GLU A 32 0.51 -28.02 3.15
N MET A 33 -0.32 -27.48 2.26
CA MET A 33 -0.88 -26.14 2.40
C MET A 33 -2.39 -26.24 2.26
N ASP A 34 -3.07 -26.18 3.39
CA ASP A 34 -4.52 -26.26 3.44
C ASP A 34 -5.11 -24.84 3.48
N GLN A 35 -5.87 -24.48 2.45
CA GLN A 35 -6.49 -23.16 2.40
C GLN A 35 -7.62 -23.08 3.44
N ILE A 36 -7.45 -22.21 4.44
CA ILE A 36 -8.42 -22.05 5.52
C ILE A 36 -9.37 -20.87 5.29
N ALA A 37 -8.92 -19.83 4.58
CA ALA A 37 -9.70 -18.62 4.36
C ALA A 37 -9.23 -17.80 3.14
N VAL A 38 -10.05 -16.84 2.74
CA VAL A 38 -9.69 -15.70 1.90
C VAL A 38 -10.01 -14.42 2.65
N VAL A 39 -9.09 -13.47 2.65
CA VAL A 39 -9.26 -12.18 3.32
C VAL A 39 -9.28 -11.02 2.36
N ASN A 40 -10.01 -9.98 2.72
CA ASN A 40 -10.08 -8.72 2.01
C ASN A 40 -9.66 -7.58 2.93
N ILE A 41 -8.55 -6.92 2.62
CA ILE A 41 -7.98 -5.85 3.43
C ILE A 41 -8.66 -4.49 3.23
N ARG A 42 -9.50 -4.33 2.18
CA ARG A 42 -10.24 -3.08 1.94
C ARG A 42 -11.43 -2.93 2.90
N ASN A 43 -12.13 -4.03 3.17
CA ASN A 43 -13.34 -4.03 4.00
C ASN A 43 -13.18 -4.83 5.31
N GLY A 44 -12.04 -5.49 5.53
CA GLY A 44 -11.78 -6.28 6.74
C GLY A 44 -12.40 -7.68 6.72
N GLU A 45 -12.97 -8.12 5.60
CA GLU A 45 -13.73 -9.36 5.53
C GLU A 45 -12.81 -10.60 5.54
N ILE A 46 -13.15 -11.58 6.38
CA ILE A 46 -12.50 -12.89 6.45
C ILE A 46 -13.53 -13.95 6.05
N LYS A 47 -13.32 -14.63 4.93
CA LYS A 47 -14.18 -15.72 4.43
C LYS A 47 -13.52 -17.07 4.66
N PRO A 48 -14.04 -17.91 5.56
CA PRO A 48 -13.57 -19.29 5.67
C PRO A 48 -13.75 -20.05 4.36
N GLN A 49 -12.88 -21.04 4.12
CA GLN A 49 -12.97 -21.90 2.97
C GLN A 49 -14.07 -22.96 3.16
N GLY A 50 -15.14 -22.89 2.35
CA GLY A 50 -16.28 -23.81 2.47
C GLY A 50 -16.98 -23.68 3.82
N ASP A 51 -17.36 -24.81 4.43
CA ASP A 51 -18.05 -24.85 5.73
C ASP A 51 -17.09 -24.87 6.94
N ARG A 52 -15.80 -24.56 6.72
CA ARG A 52 -14.77 -24.55 7.77
C ARG A 52 -15.09 -23.50 8.84
N ARG A 53 -14.92 -23.87 10.11
CA ARG A 53 -14.85 -22.92 11.22
C ARG A 53 -13.39 -22.59 11.51
N LEU A 54 -13.05 -21.32 11.51
CA LEU A 54 -11.73 -20.84 11.92
C LEU A 54 -11.63 -20.91 13.44
N SER A 55 -10.49 -21.38 13.94
CA SER A 55 -10.16 -21.36 15.35
C SER A 55 -9.83 -19.92 15.81
N PRO A 56 -9.84 -19.64 17.13
CA PRO A 56 -9.41 -18.35 17.65
C PRO A 56 -7.98 -17.99 17.25
N GLU A 57 -7.09 -18.98 17.14
CA GLU A 57 -5.71 -18.80 16.69
C GLU A 57 -5.63 -18.42 15.21
N ASP A 58 -6.40 -19.11 14.35
CA ASP A 58 -6.47 -18.76 12.92
C ASP A 58 -6.93 -17.30 12.74
N LEU A 59 -7.94 -16.87 13.50
CA LEU A 59 -8.44 -15.50 13.44
C LEU A 59 -7.39 -14.49 13.91
N ALA A 60 -6.71 -14.75 15.03
CA ALA A 60 -5.69 -13.85 15.56
C ALA A 60 -4.52 -13.66 14.58
N GLU A 61 -4.05 -14.74 13.95
CA GLU A 61 -2.97 -14.68 12.95
C GLU A 61 -3.40 -13.94 11.69
N ILE A 62 -4.64 -14.17 11.24
CA ILE A 62 -5.22 -13.47 10.10
C ILE A 62 -5.31 -11.96 10.38
N GLU A 63 -5.86 -11.57 11.52
CA GLU A 63 -6.02 -10.16 11.91
C GLU A 63 -4.65 -9.46 12.04
N ALA A 64 -3.68 -10.12 12.68
CA ALA A 64 -2.32 -9.60 12.82
C ALA A 64 -1.65 -9.41 11.45
N TRP A 65 -1.82 -10.37 10.53
CA TRP A 65 -1.31 -10.24 9.16
C TRP A 65 -1.99 -9.08 8.42
N MET A 66 -3.31 -8.94 8.53
CA MET A 66 -4.06 -7.86 7.87
C MET A 66 -3.60 -6.48 8.37
N ALA A 67 -3.42 -6.31 9.69
CA ALA A 67 -2.93 -5.06 10.27
C ALA A 67 -1.52 -4.71 9.75
N LYS A 68 -0.59 -5.68 9.77
CA LYS A 68 0.76 -5.52 9.22
C LYS A 68 0.71 -5.16 7.72
N ARG A 69 -0.17 -5.79 6.96
CA ARG A 69 -0.31 -5.56 5.53
C ARG A 69 -0.82 -4.16 5.22
N VAL A 70 -1.84 -3.68 5.94
CA VAL A 70 -2.36 -2.32 5.79
C VAL A 70 -1.28 -1.29 6.12
N ALA A 71 -0.56 -1.47 7.23
CA ALA A 71 0.53 -0.56 7.60
C ALA A 71 1.65 -0.53 6.55
N LEU A 72 2.04 -1.70 6.00
CA LEU A 72 3.03 -1.80 4.95
C LEU A 72 2.58 -1.11 3.65
N LEU A 73 1.31 -1.27 3.27
CA LEU A 73 0.78 -0.60 2.07
C LEU A 73 0.76 0.92 2.26
N ALA A 74 0.31 1.41 3.41
CA ALA A 74 0.34 2.85 3.70
C ALA A 74 1.76 3.43 3.67
N ALA A 75 2.75 2.69 4.17
CA ALA A 75 4.16 3.10 4.08
C ALA A 75 4.66 3.16 2.62
N ARG A 76 4.26 2.18 1.79
CA ARG A 76 4.61 2.15 0.36
C ARG A 76 3.93 3.26 -0.43
N ASP A 77 2.68 3.57 -0.13
CA ASP A 77 1.97 4.67 -0.81
C ASP A 77 2.71 6.00 -0.62
N ILE A 78 3.23 6.27 0.59
CA ILE A 78 4.04 7.46 0.85
C ILE A 78 5.39 7.39 0.14
N ASP A 79 6.06 6.24 0.16
CA ASP A 79 7.33 6.04 -0.54
C ASP A 79 7.20 6.26 -2.06
N ASP A 80 6.14 5.75 -2.67
CA ASP A 80 5.88 5.92 -4.10
C ASP A 80 5.60 7.40 -4.46
N ILE A 81 4.93 8.16 -3.58
CA ILE A 81 4.75 9.60 -3.73
C ILE A 81 6.09 10.34 -3.61
N LEU A 82 6.96 9.94 -2.68
CA LEU A 82 8.29 10.53 -2.54
C LEU A 82 9.16 10.22 -3.77
N ARG A 83 9.04 9.03 -4.36
CA ARG A 83 9.72 8.68 -5.61
C ARG A 83 9.29 9.58 -6.78
N ALA A 84 8.04 10.07 -6.80
CA ALA A 84 7.63 11.06 -7.78
C ALA A 84 8.43 12.37 -7.68
N VAL A 85 8.78 12.81 -6.46
CA VAL A 85 9.66 13.97 -6.25
C VAL A 85 11.04 13.72 -6.84
N ASP A 86 11.61 12.54 -6.61
CA ASP A 86 12.89 12.16 -7.20
C ASP A 86 12.85 12.16 -8.73
N TYR A 87 11.78 11.62 -9.32
CA TYR A 87 11.60 11.67 -10.77
C TYR A 87 11.52 13.10 -11.32
N LEU A 88 10.82 14.02 -10.63
CA LEU A 88 10.79 15.43 -11.05
C LEU A 88 12.17 16.09 -10.96
N ASN A 89 12.93 15.80 -9.90
CA ASN A 89 14.29 16.32 -9.73
C ASN A 89 15.24 15.78 -10.81
N LEU A 90 15.20 14.47 -11.08
CA LEU A 90 15.99 13.84 -12.14
C LEU A 90 15.60 14.37 -13.52
N THR A 91 14.30 14.57 -13.77
CA THR A 91 13.79 15.16 -15.02
C THR A 91 14.30 16.59 -15.18
N THR A 92 14.27 17.39 -14.11
CA THR A 92 14.82 18.75 -14.12
C THR A 92 16.30 18.76 -14.48
N HIS A 93 17.09 17.87 -13.88
CA HIS A 93 18.51 17.76 -14.20
C HIS A 93 18.75 17.31 -15.65
N TRP A 94 17.96 16.36 -16.15
CA TRP A 94 18.03 15.91 -17.54
C TRP A 94 17.70 17.05 -18.52
N VAL A 95 16.65 17.83 -18.27
CA VAL A 95 16.30 19.03 -19.07
C VAL A 95 17.47 20.00 -19.14
N GLN A 96 18.16 20.23 -18.02
CA GLN A 96 19.28 21.18 -17.95
C GLN A 96 20.55 20.71 -18.65
N THR A 97 20.80 19.40 -18.69
CA THR A 97 22.13 18.87 -19.02
C THR A 97 22.18 17.98 -20.25
N LYS A 98 21.04 17.44 -20.70
CA LYS A 98 21.01 16.34 -21.69
C LYS A 98 19.90 16.46 -22.73
N ALA A 99 18.80 17.15 -22.45
CA ALA A 99 17.64 17.17 -23.36
C ALA A 99 17.96 17.88 -24.68
N SER A 100 17.50 17.31 -25.78
CA SER A 100 17.49 17.97 -27.10
C SER A 100 16.21 18.77 -27.30
N GLU A 101 16.22 19.74 -28.23
CA GLU A 101 15.05 20.57 -28.55
C GLU A 101 13.81 19.73 -28.92
N ALA A 102 13.97 18.74 -29.81
CA ALA A 102 12.88 17.87 -30.22
C ALA A 102 12.27 17.06 -29.05
N GLN A 103 13.10 16.61 -28.10
CA GLN A 103 12.61 15.92 -26.92
C GLN A 103 11.88 16.87 -25.96
N LEU A 104 12.34 18.13 -25.84
CA LEU A 104 11.66 19.15 -25.04
C LEU A 104 10.29 19.49 -25.62
N ASP A 105 10.17 19.63 -26.94
CA ASP A 105 8.90 19.89 -27.60
C ASP A 105 7.89 18.74 -27.36
N GLU A 106 8.37 17.48 -27.32
CA GLU A 106 7.53 16.32 -27.09
C GLU A 106 6.94 16.26 -25.66
N VAL A 107 7.71 16.66 -24.64
CA VAL A 107 7.32 16.41 -23.23
C VAL A 107 6.88 17.66 -22.45
N SER A 108 7.22 18.86 -22.91
CA SER A 108 7.08 20.09 -22.11
C SER A 108 5.65 20.37 -21.66
N ASP A 109 4.69 20.39 -22.58
CA ASP A 109 3.29 20.71 -22.25
C ASP A 109 2.69 19.69 -21.28
N SER A 110 2.97 18.39 -21.51
CA SER A 110 2.50 17.31 -20.66
C SER A 110 3.05 17.44 -19.22
N LEU A 111 4.35 17.72 -19.09
CA LEU A 111 5.00 17.93 -17.80
C LEU A 111 4.43 19.18 -17.09
N LEU A 112 4.32 20.31 -17.80
CA LEU A 112 3.83 21.57 -17.24
C LEU A 112 2.39 21.46 -16.75
N LEU A 113 1.50 20.81 -17.51
CA LEU A 113 0.11 20.60 -17.11
C LEU A 113 0.00 19.67 -15.89
N ALA A 114 0.72 18.55 -15.87
CA ALA A 114 0.72 17.62 -14.75
C ALA A 114 1.23 18.28 -13.45
N MET A 115 2.32 19.06 -13.54
CA MET A 115 2.85 19.80 -12.40
C MET A 115 1.89 20.90 -11.92
N HIS A 116 1.23 21.60 -12.85
CA HIS A 116 0.27 22.65 -12.52
C HIS A 116 -0.96 22.10 -11.76
N ASP A 117 -1.54 21.00 -12.25
CA ASP A 117 -2.70 20.37 -11.60
C ASP A 117 -2.35 19.89 -10.19
N LEU A 118 -1.25 19.13 -10.05
CA LEU A 118 -0.78 18.64 -8.76
C LEU A 118 -0.52 19.81 -7.78
N ARG A 119 0.15 20.86 -8.24
CA ARG A 119 0.41 22.07 -7.43
C ARG A 119 -0.89 22.70 -6.95
N THR A 120 -1.87 22.86 -7.83
CA THR A 120 -3.17 23.47 -7.50
C THR A 120 -3.89 22.70 -6.40
N VAL A 121 -3.95 21.37 -6.52
CA VAL A 121 -4.57 20.50 -5.50
C VAL A 121 -3.83 20.58 -4.15
N LEU A 122 -2.49 20.53 -4.16
CA LEU A 122 -1.68 20.58 -2.93
C LEU A 122 -1.80 21.93 -2.21
N VAL A 123 -1.76 23.04 -2.95
CA VAL A 123 -1.93 24.39 -2.40
C VAL A 123 -3.31 24.52 -1.73
N ARG A 124 -4.38 24.08 -2.40
CA ARG A 124 -5.74 24.07 -1.84
C ARG A 124 -5.80 23.24 -0.55
N LYS A 125 -5.26 22.02 -0.55
CA LYS A 125 -5.24 21.15 0.64
C LYS A 125 -4.44 21.75 1.80
N LYS A 126 -3.33 22.41 1.53
CA LYS A 126 -2.54 23.11 2.54
C LYS A 126 -3.33 24.27 3.17
N ALA A 127 -4.04 25.05 2.36
CA ALA A 127 -4.90 26.13 2.84
C ALA A 127 -6.06 25.60 3.71
N GLU A 128 -6.75 24.54 3.28
CA GLU A 128 -7.81 23.88 4.07
C GLU A 128 -7.32 23.43 5.45
N ARG A 129 -6.09 22.90 5.55
CA ARG A 129 -5.50 22.45 6.82
C ARG A 129 -5.18 23.61 7.76
N LEU A 130 -4.69 24.73 7.22
CA LEU A 130 -4.43 25.94 8.01
C LEU A 130 -5.73 26.50 8.60
N MET A 131 -6.80 26.56 7.81
CA MET A 131 -8.12 27.04 8.28
C MET A 131 -8.72 26.15 9.38
N LYS A 132 -8.54 24.83 9.30
CA LYS A 132 -9.01 23.89 10.35
C LYS A 132 -8.19 23.92 11.64
N GLY A 133 -6.93 24.34 11.56
CA GLY A 133 -6.03 24.46 12.72
C GLY A 133 -6.14 25.80 13.45
N LEU A 134 -6.82 26.79 12.87
CA LEU A 134 -7.16 28.03 13.56
C LEU A 134 -8.28 27.73 14.56
N PRO A 135 -8.12 28.05 15.86
CA PRO A 135 -9.25 28.01 16.79
C PRO A 135 -10.34 28.89 16.20
N THR A 136 -11.57 28.37 16.06
CA THR A 136 -12.73 29.18 15.73
C THR A 136 -12.78 30.29 16.77
N GLY A 137 -12.40 31.50 16.36
CA GLY A 137 -12.32 32.65 17.25
C GLY A 137 -13.61 32.71 18.06
N GLY A 138 -13.45 32.66 19.38
CA GLY A 138 -14.55 32.81 20.32
C GLY A 138 -15.31 34.07 19.93
N GLY A 139 -16.62 33.92 19.74
CA GLY A 139 -17.52 35.05 19.90
C GLY A 139 -17.26 35.62 21.28
N ALA A 140 -16.69 36.81 21.31
CA ALA A 140 -16.69 37.66 22.48
C ALA A 140 -17.62 38.82 22.16
N ASP A 141 -18.75 38.80 22.87
CA ASP A 141 -19.63 39.89 23.30
C ASP A 141 -19.97 41.04 22.33
#